data_AF-A0A813GAI7-F1
#
_entry.id   AF-A0A813GAI7-F1
#
_cell.length_a   1.000
_cell.length_b   1.000
_cell.length_c   1.000
_cell.angle_alpha   90.00
_cell.angle_beta   90.00
_cell.angle_gamma   90.00
#
_symmetry.space_group_name_H-M   'P 1'
#
loop_
_entity.id
_entity.type
_entity.pdbx_description
1 polymer ?
#
loop_
_entity_poly.entity_id
_entity_poly.type
_entity_poly.pdbx_seq_one_letter_code
_entity_poly.pdbx_strand_id
1 'polypeptide(L)'
;MKRDRDAPAGAAPGGYPASAGAASSRPPKENAASGRRAKEEQEVLRLTTEGPANVDTKDFCGAFAALDIDNSWDTAEFKSGFSINITKFTDVLVEFDMLGIDPPLANAFRRILIAEVPTVAISRVTVYQNTGVVHDENLAHRLGLVPIKFEPDLLEWKPSDADFTDQDSVMFTLQAKCEHGSDKISVYSKDLCWKPLSEEQAKALK
;
A
#
# COMPACT_ATOMS: atom_id res chain seq x y z
N MET A 1 74.68 10.50 1.98
CA MET A 1 75.79 10.00 2.83
C MET A 1 75.23 9.74 4.22
N LYS A 2 75.32 8.48 4.63
CA LYS A 2 74.87 7.82 5.87
C LYS A 2 74.95 8.64 7.16
N ARG A 3 73.99 8.41 8.05
CA ARG A 3 74.25 7.72 9.33
C ARG A 3 72.95 7.19 9.95
N ASP A 4 72.83 5.87 9.97
CA ASP A 4 71.95 5.11 10.86
C ASP A 4 72.49 5.14 12.29
N ARG A 5 71.57 5.06 13.27
CA ARG A 5 71.64 4.11 14.40
C ARG A 5 70.31 4.01 15.15
N ASP A 6 70.04 2.77 15.58
CA ASP A 6 68.80 2.18 16.06
C ASP A 6 68.27 2.62 17.45
N ALA A 7 66.93 2.61 17.58
CA ALA A 7 65.98 2.09 18.62
C ALA A 7 66.26 2.27 20.16
N PRO A 8 65.28 2.08 21.11
CA PRO A 8 63.93 1.47 20.98
C PRO A 8 62.73 2.09 21.78
N ALA A 9 61.52 1.64 21.39
CA ALA A 9 60.23 1.36 22.07
C ALA A 9 59.73 2.09 23.37
N GLY A 10 58.45 2.52 23.34
CA GLY A 10 57.50 2.74 24.46
C GLY A 10 56.16 3.36 23.97
N ALA A 11 55.01 2.64 23.90
CA ALA A 11 53.86 2.56 24.84
C ALA A 11 53.17 3.91 25.16
N ALA A 12 51.85 4.18 25.14
CA ALA A 12 50.52 3.55 24.91
C ALA A 12 49.48 4.73 24.76
N PRO A 13 48.11 4.63 24.78
CA PRO A 13 47.15 3.51 24.92
C PRO A 13 46.11 3.47 23.74
N GLY A 14 45.35 2.41 23.45
CA GLY A 14 44.78 1.36 24.30
C GLY A 14 43.25 1.48 24.19
N GLY A 15 42.65 0.73 23.26
CA GLY A 15 41.23 0.77 22.90
C GLY A 15 40.29 0.24 23.99
N TYR A 16 39.01 0.60 23.84
CA TYR A 16 37.93 0.14 24.69
C TYR A 16 37.87 -1.40 24.76
N PRO A 17 37.75 -1.99 25.95
CA PRO A 17 37.63 -3.43 26.08
C PRO A 17 36.24 -3.86 25.62
N ALA A 18 36.19 -4.78 24.65
CA ALA A 18 35.02 -5.62 24.45
C ALA A 18 34.84 -6.42 25.74
N SER A 19 33.70 -6.22 26.42
CA SER A 19 33.31 -7.08 27.53
C SER A 19 33.19 -8.51 27.01
N ALA A 20 34.13 -9.35 27.42
CA ALA A 20 34.05 -10.80 27.25
C ALA A 20 32.90 -11.31 28.12
N GLY A 21 31.68 -11.26 27.58
CA GLY A 21 30.56 -12.04 28.07
C GLY A 21 30.92 -13.51 27.90
N ALA A 22 30.92 -14.26 29.00
CA ALA A 22 31.22 -15.68 29.01
C ALA A 22 30.34 -16.43 28.01
N ALA A 23 30.93 -16.88 26.89
CA ALA A 23 30.31 -17.84 26.01
C ALA A 23 30.21 -19.17 26.78
N SER A 24 29.07 -19.42 27.41
CA SER A 24 28.77 -20.75 27.94
C SER A 24 28.73 -21.71 26.74
N SER A 25 29.75 -22.55 26.59
CA SER A 25 29.84 -23.55 25.54
C SER A 25 28.83 -24.67 25.80
N ARG A 26 27.57 -24.45 25.40
CA ARG A 26 26.59 -25.54 25.28
C ARG A 26 27.05 -26.51 24.19
N PRO A 27 26.78 -27.81 24.34
CA PRO A 27 27.21 -28.83 23.37
C PRO A 27 26.62 -28.53 21.98
N PRO A 28 27.38 -28.76 20.88
CA PRO A 28 26.99 -28.37 19.52
C PRO A 28 25.66 -28.99 19.04
N LYS A 29 25.23 -30.11 19.63
CA LYS A 29 23.94 -30.74 19.33
C LYS A 29 22.73 -29.96 19.89
N GLU A 30 22.88 -29.28 21.02
CA GLU A 30 21.81 -28.46 21.63
C GLU A 30 21.61 -27.15 20.86
N ASN A 31 22.68 -26.52 20.35
CA ASN A 31 22.59 -25.31 19.55
C ASN A 31 21.88 -25.56 18.21
N ALA A 32 22.16 -26.69 17.55
CA ALA A 32 21.51 -27.05 16.29
C ALA A 32 20.00 -27.33 16.45
N ALA A 33 19.59 -27.97 17.55
CA ALA A 33 18.17 -28.18 17.85
C ALA A 33 17.45 -26.86 18.20
N SER A 34 18.13 -25.98 18.94
CA SER A 34 17.61 -24.67 19.32
C SER A 34 17.45 -23.74 18.11
N GLY A 35 18.41 -23.75 17.17
CA GLY A 35 18.34 -22.97 15.93
C GLY A 35 17.22 -23.42 14.99
N ARG A 36 16.97 -24.73 14.86
CA ARG A 36 15.84 -25.26 14.06
C ARG A 36 14.49 -24.79 14.60
N ARG A 37 14.33 -24.82 15.93
CA ARG A 37 13.12 -24.32 16.59
C ARG A 37 12.95 -22.82 16.38
N ALA A 38 14.03 -22.04 16.47
CA ALA A 38 13.99 -20.60 16.22
C ALA A 38 13.54 -20.28 14.78
N LYS A 39 14.05 -21.00 13.77
CA LYS A 39 13.60 -20.85 12.37
C LYS A 39 12.14 -21.19 12.18
N GLU A 40 11.66 -22.28 12.78
CA GLU A 40 10.25 -22.64 12.71
C GLU A 40 9.35 -21.57 13.37
N GLU A 41 9.81 -20.98 14.47
CA GLU A 41 9.12 -19.86 15.11
C GLU A 41 9.15 -18.55 14.28
N GLN A 42 10.11 -18.38 13.35
CA GLN A 42 10.15 -17.26 12.41
C GLN A 42 9.20 -17.47 11.22
N GLU A 43 9.15 -18.68 10.67
CA GLU A 43 8.43 -18.96 9.41
C GLU A 43 6.94 -19.28 9.63
N VAL A 44 6.55 -19.77 10.81
CA VAL A 44 5.21 -20.32 11.04
C VAL A 44 4.47 -19.62 12.17
N LEU A 45 3.37 -18.95 11.80
CA LEU A 45 2.33 -18.52 12.72
C LEU A 45 1.51 -19.75 13.17
N ARG A 46 1.43 -19.98 14.48
CA ARG A 46 0.73 -21.13 15.05
C ARG A 46 -0.59 -20.70 15.67
N LEU A 47 -1.67 -21.41 15.34
CA LEU A 47 -2.96 -21.23 16.00
C LEU A 47 -3.07 -22.20 17.17
N THR A 48 -3.21 -21.69 18.39
CA THR A 48 -3.40 -22.48 19.61
C THR A 48 -4.77 -22.23 20.23
N THR A 49 -5.19 -23.08 21.16
CA THR A 49 -6.47 -22.93 21.87
C THR A 49 -6.59 -21.59 22.60
N GLU A 50 -5.48 -21.04 23.10
CA GLU A 50 -5.44 -19.77 23.84
C GLU A 50 -5.30 -18.54 22.94
N GLY A 51 -4.98 -18.73 21.65
CA GLY A 51 -4.76 -17.65 20.69
C GLY A 51 -3.63 -17.92 19.69
N PRO A 52 -3.36 -16.96 18.80
CA PRO A 52 -2.25 -17.06 17.86
C PRO A 52 -0.91 -16.88 18.59
N ALA A 53 0.04 -17.75 18.26
CA ALA A 53 1.43 -17.70 18.70
C ALA A 53 2.34 -17.39 17.50
N ASN A 54 3.50 -16.77 17.78
CA ASN A 54 4.45 -16.29 16.75
C ASN A 54 3.83 -15.24 15.81
N VAL A 55 3.19 -14.23 16.39
CA VAL A 55 2.55 -13.15 15.62
C VAL A 55 3.54 -12.09 15.11
N ASP A 56 4.69 -11.98 15.76
CA ASP A 56 5.70 -10.97 15.45
C ASP A 56 6.72 -11.49 14.43
N THR A 57 7.10 -10.62 13.49
CA THR A 57 8.21 -10.86 12.56
C THR A 57 9.54 -10.76 13.32
N LYS A 58 10.32 -11.86 13.35
CA LYS A 58 11.58 -11.96 14.13
C LYS A 58 12.81 -12.04 13.22
N ASP A 59 12.83 -11.26 12.14
CA ASP A 59 13.85 -11.38 11.09
C ASP A 59 14.91 -10.28 11.16
N PHE A 60 15.09 -9.70 12.35
CA PHE A 60 16.15 -8.74 12.58
C PHE A 60 17.52 -9.43 12.66
N CYS A 61 18.55 -8.83 12.04
CA CYS A 61 19.91 -9.37 11.91
C CYS A 61 20.56 -9.76 13.26
N GLY A 62 20.19 -9.09 14.36
CA GLY A 62 20.73 -9.37 15.69
C GLY A 62 19.92 -10.38 16.53
N ALA A 63 18.70 -10.75 16.12
CA ALA A 63 17.78 -11.51 16.97
C ALA A 63 18.29 -12.94 17.29
N PHE A 64 19.01 -13.55 16.35
CA PHE A 64 19.46 -14.94 16.45
C PHE A 64 20.94 -15.15 16.12
N ALA A 65 21.77 -14.10 16.22
CA ALA A 65 23.21 -14.18 15.99
C ALA A 65 23.91 -15.22 16.88
N ALA A 66 23.41 -15.44 18.10
CA ALA A 66 23.93 -16.45 19.03
C ALA A 66 23.58 -17.91 18.62
N LEU A 67 22.67 -18.10 17.66
CA LEU A 67 22.26 -19.39 17.12
C LEU A 67 22.83 -19.64 15.71
N ASP A 68 23.81 -18.83 15.28
CA ASP A 68 24.39 -18.86 13.93
C ASP A 68 23.36 -18.72 12.80
N ILE A 69 22.27 -17.98 13.05
CA ILE A 69 21.27 -17.62 12.03
C ILE A 69 21.60 -16.21 11.55
N ASP A 70 21.96 -16.10 10.28
CA ASP A 70 22.17 -14.82 9.61
C ASP A 70 20.84 -14.37 8.97
N ASN A 71 20.30 -13.26 9.48
CA ASN A 71 19.13 -12.57 8.93
C ASN A 71 19.55 -11.23 8.28
N SER A 72 20.78 -11.11 7.78
CA SER A 72 21.20 -9.92 7.04
C SER A 72 20.41 -9.80 5.73
N TRP A 73 20.11 -8.56 5.34
CA TRP A 73 19.35 -8.31 4.13
C TRP A 73 20.20 -8.59 2.88
N ASP A 74 19.81 -9.59 2.09
CA ASP A 74 20.35 -9.84 0.76
C ASP A 74 19.26 -9.71 -0.32
N THR A 75 19.55 -8.87 -1.32
CA THR A 75 18.65 -8.66 -2.46
C THR A 75 18.61 -9.88 -3.38
N ALA A 76 19.71 -10.63 -3.49
CA ALA A 76 19.75 -11.84 -4.33
C ALA A 76 18.86 -12.95 -3.75
N GLU A 77 18.95 -13.17 -2.43
CA GLU A 77 18.09 -14.10 -1.71
C GLU A 77 16.61 -13.71 -1.83
N PHE A 78 16.27 -12.44 -1.56
CA PHE A 78 14.91 -11.93 -1.71
C PHE A 78 14.37 -12.16 -3.13
N LYS A 79 15.17 -11.84 -4.17
CA LYS A 79 14.75 -12.04 -5.56
C LYS A 79 14.49 -13.51 -5.90
N SER A 80 15.24 -14.44 -5.30
CA SER A 80 15.03 -15.88 -5.52
C SER A 80 13.81 -16.44 -4.79
N GLY A 81 13.45 -15.87 -3.63
CA GLY A 81 12.31 -16.30 -2.83
C GLY A 81 10.99 -15.62 -3.21
N PHE A 82 11.05 -14.42 -3.78
CA PHE A 82 9.87 -13.66 -4.15
C PHE A 82 9.22 -14.20 -5.42
N SER A 83 7.94 -14.58 -5.31
CA SER A 83 7.15 -15.00 -6.47
C SER A 83 5.70 -14.56 -6.35
N ILE A 84 5.08 -14.30 -7.50
CA ILE A 84 3.66 -13.91 -7.59
C ILE A 84 2.95 -14.94 -8.45
N ASN A 85 1.88 -15.53 -7.92
CA ASN A 85 1.03 -16.46 -8.66
C ASN A 85 -0.36 -15.85 -8.85
N ILE A 86 -0.82 -15.72 -10.09
CA ILE A 86 -2.13 -15.12 -10.39
C ILE A 86 -3.16 -16.24 -10.50
N THR A 87 -4.13 -16.25 -9.58
CA THR A 87 -5.18 -17.27 -9.51
C THR A 87 -6.38 -16.89 -10.38
N LYS A 88 -6.78 -15.61 -10.37
CA LYS A 88 -7.88 -15.10 -11.20
C LYS A 88 -7.57 -13.71 -11.75
N PHE A 89 -7.95 -13.50 -13.00
CA PHE A 89 -7.82 -12.20 -13.67
C PHE A 89 -9.08 -11.93 -14.49
N THR A 90 -9.86 -10.92 -14.06
CA THR A 90 -11.09 -10.47 -14.70
C THR A 90 -11.13 -8.94 -14.74
N ASP A 91 -12.04 -8.37 -15.53
CA ASP A 91 -12.13 -6.91 -15.72
C ASP A 91 -12.41 -6.11 -14.43
N VAL A 92 -12.98 -6.74 -13.40
CA VAL A 92 -13.37 -6.10 -12.14
C VAL A 92 -12.64 -6.65 -10.92
N LEU A 93 -11.93 -7.76 -11.06
CA LEU A 93 -11.34 -8.48 -9.94
C LEU A 93 -10.06 -9.22 -10.36
N VAL A 94 -9.03 -9.05 -9.54
CA VAL A 94 -7.75 -9.75 -9.65
C VAL A 94 -7.47 -10.45 -8.31
N GLU A 95 -7.13 -11.73 -8.37
CA GLU A 95 -6.77 -12.56 -7.23
C GLU A 95 -5.39 -13.17 -7.48
N PHE A 96 -4.46 -12.96 -6.56
CA PHE A 96 -3.08 -13.41 -6.68
C PHE A 96 -2.46 -13.68 -5.30
N ASP A 97 -1.52 -14.61 -5.28
CA ASP A 97 -0.71 -14.96 -4.12
C ASP A 97 0.68 -14.31 -4.25
N MET A 98 1.15 -13.67 -3.18
CA MET A 98 2.52 -13.15 -3.07
C MET A 98 3.28 -14.00 -2.05
N LEU A 99 4.36 -14.65 -2.51
CA LEU A 99 5.22 -15.50 -1.68
C LEU A 99 6.58 -14.80 -1.48
N GLY A 100 7.17 -14.97 -0.29
CA GLY A 100 8.48 -14.41 0.04
C GLY A 100 8.49 -12.90 0.29
N ILE A 101 7.38 -12.35 0.80
CA ILE A 101 7.23 -10.93 1.15
C ILE A 101 6.92 -10.74 2.63
N ASP A 102 7.49 -9.69 3.22
CA ASP A 102 7.21 -9.34 4.61
C ASP A 102 5.79 -8.74 4.78
N PRO A 103 5.07 -9.08 5.86
CA PRO A 103 3.77 -8.50 6.18
C PRO A 103 3.69 -6.96 6.12
N PRO A 104 4.67 -6.17 6.62
CA PRO A 104 4.61 -4.71 6.51
C PRO A 104 4.59 -4.21 5.06
N LEU A 105 5.31 -4.84 4.13
CA LEU A 105 5.33 -4.43 2.72
C LEU A 105 4.01 -4.78 2.02
N ALA A 106 3.47 -5.97 2.28
CA ALA A 106 2.14 -6.36 1.78
C ALA A 106 1.03 -5.40 2.30
N ASN A 107 1.07 -5.02 3.57
CA ASN A 107 0.14 -4.06 4.14
C ASN A 107 0.35 -2.64 3.58
N ALA A 108 1.57 -2.27 3.21
CA ALA A 108 1.83 -1.00 2.54
C ALA A 108 1.11 -0.95 1.18
N PHE A 109 1.22 -2.00 0.35
CA PHE A 109 0.46 -2.10 -0.90
C PHE A 109 -1.05 -2.01 -0.67
N ARG A 110 -1.58 -2.73 0.34
CA ARG A 110 -3.00 -2.64 0.71
C ARG A 110 -3.42 -1.20 1.05
N ARG A 111 -2.59 -0.45 1.77
CA ARG A 111 -2.89 0.95 2.14
C ARG A 111 -2.84 1.86 0.92
N ILE A 112 -1.82 1.73 0.07
CA ILE A 112 -1.67 2.51 -1.16
C ILE A 112 -2.88 2.29 -2.08
N LEU A 113 -3.26 1.03 -2.30
CA LEU A 113 -4.40 0.67 -3.15
C LEU A 113 -5.74 1.25 -2.66
N ILE A 114 -5.89 1.47 -1.35
CA ILE A 114 -7.14 2.01 -0.78
C ILE A 114 -7.15 3.54 -0.75
N ALA A 115 -6.00 4.18 -0.49
CA ALA A 115 -5.97 5.59 -0.12
C ALA A 115 -5.19 6.50 -1.08
N GLU A 116 -4.21 5.97 -1.82
CA GLU A 116 -3.27 6.78 -2.60
C GLU A 116 -3.47 6.63 -4.12
N VAL A 117 -4.25 5.63 -4.56
CA VAL A 117 -4.58 5.50 -5.98
C VAL A 117 -5.59 6.59 -6.35
N PRO A 118 -5.24 7.50 -7.28
CA PRO A 118 -6.12 8.59 -7.66
C PRO A 118 -7.34 8.07 -8.42
N THR A 119 -8.50 8.63 -8.11
CA THR A 119 -9.77 8.30 -8.78
C THR A 119 -10.57 9.57 -9.03
N VAL A 120 -11.41 9.56 -10.06
CA VAL A 120 -12.29 10.68 -10.41
C VAL A 120 -13.67 10.45 -9.79
N ALA A 121 -14.15 11.44 -9.03
CA ALA A 121 -15.44 11.39 -8.36
C ALA A 121 -16.16 12.75 -8.44
N ILE A 122 -17.47 12.74 -8.24
CA ILE A 122 -18.30 13.96 -8.24
C ILE A 122 -18.08 14.72 -6.92
N SER A 123 -17.46 15.89 -6.98
CA SER A 123 -17.18 16.73 -5.80
C SER A 123 -18.16 17.91 -5.66
N ARG A 124 -18.48 18.60 -6.76
CA ARG A 124 -19.39 19.75 -6.76
C ARG A 124 -20.68 19.43 -7.49
N VAL A 125 -21.81 19.63 -6.82
CA VAL A 125 -23.16 19.45 -7.40
C VAL A 125 -23.88 20.80 -7.37
N THR A 126 -24.22 21.33 -8.54
CA THR A 126 -25.02 22.55 -8.67
C THR A 126 -26.48 22.17 -8.90
N VAL A 127 -27.33 22.44 -7.92
CA VAL A 127 -28.77 22.18 -8.00
C VAL A 127 -29.48 23.40 -8.55
N TYR A 128 -30.12 23.27 -9.72
CA TYR A 128 -30.95 24.34 -10.29
C TYR A 128 -32.36 24.32 -9.70
N GLN A 129 -32.96 23.14 -9.61
CA GLN A 129 -34.29 22.94 -9.07
C GLN A 129 -34.43 21.49 -8.60
N ASN A 130 -34.63 21.30 -7.29
CA ASN A 130 -35.06 20.03 -6.73
C ASN A 130 -36.45 20.21 -6.10
N THR A 131 -37.43 19.47 -6.63
CA THR A 131 -38.80 19.39 -6.08
C THR A 131 -39.14 17.99 -5.60
N GLY A 132 -38.12 17.11 -5.53
CA GLY A 132 -38.25 15.76 -5.03
C GLY A 132 -38.34 15.71 -3.50
N VAL A 133 -38.60 14.51 -3.00
CA VAL A 133 -38.68 14.22 -1.55
C VAL A 133 -37.30 14.13 -0.90
N VAL A 134 -36.26 13.82 -1.70
CA VAL A 134 -34.89 13.69 -1.20
C VAL A 134 -34.26 15.08 -1.10
N HIS A 135 -33.80 15.45 0.08
CA HIS A 135 -33.06 16.69 0.32
C HIS A 135 -31.78 16.77 -0.52
N ASP A 136 -31.39 18.01 -0.87
CA ASP A 136 -30.29 18.31 -1.79
C ASP A 136 -28.96 17.72 -1.31
N GLU A 137 -28.69 17.79 -0.02
CA GLU A 137 -27.46 17.32 0.63
C GLU A 137 -27.35 15.79 0.54
N ASN A 138 -28.46 15.10 0.79
CA ASN A 138 -28.53 13.65 0.67
C ASN A 138 -28.40 13.20 -0.79
N LEU A 139 -28.97 13.96 -1.73
CA LEU A 139 -28.82 13.68 -3.15
C LEU A 139 -27.37 13.87 -3.61
N ALA A 140 -26.76 15.01 -3.26
CA ALA A 140 -25.38 15.33 -3.60
C ALA A 140 -24.39 14.31 -3.01
N HIS A 141 -24.55 13.92 -1.74
CA HIS A 141 -23.73 12.90 -1.11
C HIS A 141 -23.83 11.56 -1.82
N ARG A 142 -25.04 11.15 -2.24
CA ARG A 142 -25.22 9.91 -3.01
C ARG A 142 -24.58 9.98 -4.39
N LEU A 143 -24.65 11.12 -5.06
CA LEU A 143 -23.99 11.32 -6.36
C LEU A 143 -22.47 11.27 -6.23
N GLY A 144 -21.89 11.80 -5.15
CA GLY A 144 -20.45 11.73 -4.89
C GLY A 144 -19.90 10.31 -4.74
N LEU A 145 -20.74 9.35 -4.33
CA LEU A 145 -20.37 7.94 -4.16
C LEU A 145 -20.58 7.09 -5.41
N VAL A 146 -21.09 7.65 -6.51
CA VAL A 146 -21.24 6.92 -7.77
C VAL A 146 -19.88 6.82 -8.45
N PRO A 147 -19.33 5.61 -8.69
CA PRO A 147 -18.06 5.48 -9.41
C PRO A 147 -18.25 5.87 -10.87
N ILE A 148 -17.39 6.75 -11.37
CA ILE A 148 -17.36 7.16 -12.77
C ILE A 148 -16.25 6.38 -13.48
N LYS A 149 -16.59 5.71 -14.59
CA LYS A 149 -15.60 5.04 -15.43
C LYS A 149 -14.86 6.10 -16.24
N PHE A 150 -13.70 6.53 -15.74
CA PHE A 150 -12.86 7.55 -16.36
C PHE A 150 -11.39 7.29 -16.00
N GLU A 151 -10.48 7.56 -16.95
CA GLU A 151 -9.04 7.42 -16.74
C GLU A 151 -8.49 8.67 -16.03
N PRO A 152 -8.00 8.57 -14.77
CA PRO A 152 -7.61 9.74 -13.99
C PRO A 152 -6.43 10.52 -14.59
N ASP A 153 -5.55 9.83 -15.33
CA ASP A 153 -4.35 10.43 -15.94
C ASP A 153 -4.64 11.40 -17.08
N LEU A 154 -5.89 11.44 -17.57
CA LEU A 154 -6.32 12.40 -18.60
C LEU A 154 -6.65 13.79 -18.03
N LEU A 155 -6.72 13.92 -16.71
CA LEU A 155 -7.02 15.18 -16.03
C LEU A 155 -5.83 15.65 -15.22
N GLU A 156 -5.66 16.96 -15.16
CA GLU A 156 -4.68 17.58 -14.28
C GLU A 156 -5.24 17.77 -12.87
N TRP A 157 -4.35 17.75 -11.87
CA TRP A 157 -4.75 18.05 -10.50
C TRP A 157 -5.19 19.49 -10.36
N LYS A 158 -6.43 19.67 -9.92
CA LYS A 158 -6.96 20.99 -9.60
C LYS A 158 -6.22 21.60 -8.39
N PRO A 159 -5.70 22.84 -8.49
CA PRO A 159 -5.21 23.56 -7.32
C PRO A 159 -6.36 23.97 -6.39
N SER A 160 -6.11 24.00 -5.08
CA SER A 160 -7.16 24.13 -4.04
C SER A 160 -8.19 25.24 -4.30
N ASP A 161 -7.73 26.43 -4.72
CA ASP A 161 -8.57 27.64 -4.77
C ASP A 161 -8.96 28.08 -6.19
N ALA A 162 -8.68 27.29 -7.23
CA ALA A 162 -9.11 27.62 -8.59
C ALA A 162 -10.57 27.22 -8.86
N ASP A 163 -11.17 27.80 -9.90
CA ASP A 163 -12.40 27.27 -10.49
C ASP A 163 -12.11 26.02 -11.34
N PHE A 164 -13.15 25.24 -11.60
CA PHE A 164 -13.07 24.07 -12.46
C PHE A 164 -12.89 24.49 -13.92
N THR A 165 -11.88 23.91 -14.57
CA THR A 165 -11.52 24.13 -15.97
C THR A 165 -11.76 22.86 -16.79
N ASP A 166 -11.57 22.94 -18.10
CA ASP A 166 -11.75 21.80 -19.01
C ASP A 166 -10.62 20.76 -18.94
N GLN A 167 -9.45 21.13 -18.42
CA GLN A 167 -8.30 20.23 -18.23
C GLN A 167 -8.35 19.48 -16.89
N ASP A 168 -9.03 20.02 -15.88
CA ASP A 168 -9.04 19.46 -14.51
C ASP A 168 -10.35 18.73 -14.16
N SER A 169 -11.41 18.88 -14.96
CA SER A 169 -12.74 18.42 -14.57
C SER A 169 -13.63 17.99 -15.72
N VAL A 170 -14.60 17.16 -15.38
CA VAL A 170 -15.66 16.68 -16.28
C VAL A 170 -17.02 17.03 -15.72
N MET A 171 -17.94 17.44 -16.60
CA MET A 171 -19.29 17.85 -16.20
C MET A 171 -20.33 16.81 -16.61
N PHE A 172 -21.21 16.46 -15.68
CA PHE A 172 -22.38 15.62 -15.91
C PHE A 172 -23.66 16.41 -15.61
N THR A 173 -24.69 16.17 -16.41
CA THR A 173 -26.03 16.75 -16.20
C THR A 173 -27.02 15.63 -15.90
N LEU A 174 -27.77 15.79 -14.82
CA LEU A 174 -28.91 14.93 -14.48
C LEU A 174 -30.21 15.72 -14.66
N GLN A 175 -31.11 15.23 -15.50
CA GLN A 175 -32.42 15.84 -15.72
C GLN A 175 -33.49 14.75 -15.70
N ALA A 176 -34.35 14.77 -14.68
CA ALA A 176 -35.49 13.89 -14.57
C ALA A 176 -36.75 14.72 -14.28
N LYS A 177 -37.78 14.55 -15.11
CA LYS A 177 -39.07 15.22 -14.96
C LYS A 177 -40.17 14.17 -14.93
N CYS A 178 -40.98 14.21 -13.88
CA CYS A 178 -42.17 13.36 -13.74
C CYS A 178 -43.40 14.14 -14.17
N GLU A 179 -44.17 13.61 -15.12
CA GLU A 179 -45.41 14.23 -15.58
C GLU A 179 -46.62 13.75 -14.78
N HIS A 180 -47.60 14.63 -14.59
CA HIS A 180 -48.79 14.33 -13.80
C HIS A 180 -49.62 13.25 -14.49
N GLY A 181 -49.86 12.13 -13.80
CA GLY A 181 -50.58 10.96 -14.33
C GLY A 181 -49.69 9.80 -14.78
N SER A 182 -48.37 9.94 -14.69
CA SER A 182 -47.43 8.82 -14.88
C SER A 182 -47.11 8.11 -13.56
N ASP A 183 -46.74 6.83 -13.65
CA ASP A 183 -46.21 6.08 -12.52
C ASP A 183 -44.89 6.68 -12.02
N LYS A 184 -44.52 6.35 -10.77
CA LYS A 184 -43.29 6.85 -10.13
C LYS A 184 -42.07 6.57 -11.01
N ILE A 185 -41.33 7.63 -11.38
CA ILE A 185 -40.06 7.52 -12.10
C ILE A 185 -38.94 7.18 -11.14
N SER A 186 -38.18 6.12 -11.45
CA SER A 186 -36.94 5.78 -10.75
C SER A 186 -35.75 6.36 -11.51
N VAL A 187 -34.94 7.15 -10.81
CA VAL A 187 -33.73 7.77 -11.37
C VAL A 187 -32.52 6.86 -11.10
N TYR A 188 -31.73 6.61 -12.13
CA TYR A 188 -30.57 5.71 -12.09
C TYR A 188 -29.30 6.43 -12.56
N SER A 189 -28.13 5.84 -12.26
CA SER A 189 -26.83 6.39 -12.70
C SER A 189 -26.68 6.48 -14.22
N LYS A 190 -27.48 5.74 -15.00
CA LYS A 190 -27.53 5.84 -16.47
C LYS A 190 -28.12 7.16 -16.97
N ASP A 191 -28.87 7.87 -16.12
CA ASP A 191 -29.51 9.14 -16.48
C ASP A 191 -28.53 10.32 -16.34
N LEU A 192 -27.30 10.08 -15.87
CA LEU A 192 -26.20 11.04 -15.88
C LEU A 192 -25.63 11.16 -17.29
N CYS A 193 -25.91 12.29 -17.93
CA CYS A 193 -25.40 12.59 -19.27
C CYS A 193 -24.13 13.44 -19.16
N TRP A 194 -23.01 12.94 -19.70
CA TRP A 194 -21.80 13.74 -19.84
C TRP A 194 -22.05 14.93 -20.77
N LYS A 195 -21.56 16.12 -20.37
CA LYS A 195 -21.52 17.32 -21.21
C LYS A 195 -20.10 17.89 -21.20
N PRO A 196 -19.47 18.08 -22.37
CA PRO A 196 -18.14 18.67 -22.43
C PRO A 196 -18.18 20.14 -22.01
N LEU A 197 -17.14 20.59 -21.30
CA LEU A 197 -16.93 22.00 -20.94
C LEU A 197 -16.40 22.82 -22.12
N SER A 198 -15.53 22.23 -22.95
CA SER A 198 -14.96 22.85 -24.15
C SER A 198 -15.06 21.94 -25.38
N GLU A 199 -15.02 22.53 -26.58
CA GLU A 199 -14.97 21.76 -27.83
C GLU A 199 -13.68 20.93 -27.96
N GLU A 200 -12.60 21.37 -27.33
CA GLU A 200 -11.31 20.67 -27.30
C GLU A 200 -11.41 19.42 -26.43
N GLN A 201 -11.99 19.54 -25.23
CA GLN A 201 -12.29 18.42 -24.36
C GLN A 201 -13.23 17.41 -25.04
N ALA A 202 -14.22 17.88 -25.80
CA ALA A 202 -15.12 17.02 -26.55
C ALA A 202 -14.43 16.22 -27.67
N LYS A 203 -13.29 16.70 -28.19
CA LYS A 203 -12.48 15.99 -29.19
C LYS A 203 -11.45 15.07 -28.53
N ALA A 204 -10.93 15.45 -27.37
CA ALA A 204 -9.93 14.66 -26.63
C ALA A 204 -10.52 13.43 -25.93
N LEU A 205 -11.77 13.51 -25.45
CA LEU A 205 -12.45 12.45 -24.68
C LEU A 205 -13.47 11.63 -25.50
N LYS A 206 -13.41 11.71 -26.83
CA LYS A 206 -14.22 10.91 -27.77
C LYS A 206 -13.44 9.70 -28.27
#